data_AF-A0A8J6M5G2-F1
#
_entry.id   AF-A0A8J6M5G2-F1
#
_cell.length_a   1.000
_cell.length_b   1.000
_cell.length_c   1.000
_cell.angle_alpha   90.00
_cell.angle_beta   90.00
_cell.angle_gamma   90.00
#
_symmetry.space_group_name_H-M   'P 1'
#
loop_
_entity.id
_entity.type
_entity.pdbx_description
1 polymer ?
#
loop_
_entity_poly.entity_id
_entity_poly.type
_entity_poly.pdbx_seq_one_letter_code
_entity_poly.pdbx_strand_id
1 'polypeptide(L)' 'MEQKELEYLRQVEDQASRTGWVSPLTREDKEYFSYLRQVSKRYNIDMSKANRLEYNFVIRVAESEFYAHHTS' A
#
# COMPACT_ATOMS: atom_id res chain seq x y z
N MET A 1 -19.24 -3.01 9.07
CA MET A 1 -18.57 -4.31 8.89
C MET A 1 -18.74 -5.06 10.18
N GLU A 2 -19.40 -6.20 10.14
CA GLU A 2 -19.57 -7.04 11.34
C GLU A 2 -18.28 -7.81 11.65
N GLN A 3 -18.03 -8.14 12.92
CA GLN A 3 -16.81 -8.86 13.34
C GLN A 3 -16.62 -10.18 12.58
N LYS A 4 -17.74 -10.89 12.32
CA LYS A 4 -17.75 -12.17 11.59
C LYS A 4 -17.34 -12.01 10.12
N GLU A 5 -17.70 -10.89 9.51
CA GLU A 5 -17.37 -10.57 8.12
C GLU A 5 -15.86 -10.32 7.98
N LEU A 6 -15.27 -9.59 8.95
CA LEU A 6 -13.82 -9.38 9.00
C LEU A 6 -13.04 -10.69 9.19
N GLU A 7 -13.53 -11.60 10.05
CA GLU A 7 -12.90 -12.91 10.25
C GLU A 7 -12.96 -13.78 8.99
N TYR A 8 -14.10 -13.78 8.30
CA TYR A 8 -14.24 -14.49 7.03
C TYR A 8 -13.25 -13.98 5.98
N LEU A 9 -13.15 -12.66 5.80
CA LEU A 9 -12.21 -12.06 4.84
C LEU A 9 -10.76 -12.41 5.14
N ARG A 10 -10.36 -12.41 6.43
CA ARG A 10 -9.01 -12.82 6.84
C ARG A 10 -8.70 -14.28 6.48
N GLN A 11 -9.67 -15.17 6.61
CA GLN A 11 -9.49 -16.58 6.23
C GLN A 11 -9.31 -16.73 4.71
N VAL A 12 -10.06 -15.97 3.91
CA VAL A 12 -9.91 -15.96 2.45
C VAL A 12 -8.53 -15.45 2.04
N GLU A 13 -8.05 -14.36 2.65
CA GLU A 13 -6.71 -13.81 2.38
C GLU A 13 -5.60 -14.83 2.73
N ASP A 14 -5.69 -15.51 3.88
CA ASP A 14 -4.72 -16.53 4.29
C ASP A 14 -4.73 -17.74 3.32
N GLN A 15 -5.90 -18.22 2.92
CA GLN A 15 -6.01 -19.31 1.95
C GLN A 15 -5.46 -18.91 0.58
N ALA A 16 -5.77 -17.70 0.10
CA ALA A 16 -5.25 -17.18 -1.16
C ALA A 16 -3.72 -17.00 -1.10
N SER A 17 -3.18 -16.61 0.06
CA SER A 17 -1.74 -16.49 0.27
C SER A 17 -1.04 -17.85 0.21
N ARG A 18 -1.56 -18.86 0.90
CA ARG A 18 -0.99 -20.22 0.92
C ARG A 18 -1.00 -20.89 -0.46
N THR A 19 -2.00 -20.56 -1.27
CA THR A 19 -2.15 -21.11 -2.62
C THR A 19 -1.39 -20.29 -3.68
N GLY A 20 -0.72 -19.20 -3.27
CA GLY A 20 0.06 -18.33 -4.15
C GLY A 20 -0.77 -17.41 -5.05
N TRP A 21 -2.08 -17.32 -4.82
CA TRP A 21 -2.97 -16.41 -5.57
C TRP A 21 -2.77 -14.94 -5.20
N VAL A 22 -2.38 -14.68 -3.95
CA VAL A 22 -2.00 -13.34 -3.48
C VAL A 22 -0.71 -13.41 -2.70
N SER A 23 0.14 -12.39 -2.86
CA SER A 23 1.26 -12.21 -1.94
C SER A 23 0.75 -11.57 -0.65
N PRO A 24 1.07 -12.11 0.53
CA PRO A 24 0.66 -11.50 1.79
C PRO A 24 1.37 -10.15 1.97
N LEU A 25 0.63 -9.13 2.41
CA LEU A 25 1.19 -7.83 2.75
C LEU A 25 2.14 -7.96 3.95
N THR A 26 3.42 -7.75 3.70
CA THR A 26 4.45 -7.69 4.74
C THR A 26 4.26 -6.46 5.62
N ARG A 27 5.04 -6.36 6.71
CA ARG A 27 5.02 -5.15 7.54
C ARG A 27 5.52 -3.94 6.76
N GLU A 28 6.57 -4.12 5.97
CA GLU A 28 7.16 -3.08 5.13
C GLU A 28 6.15 -2.59 4.08
N ASP A 29 5.41 -3.49 3.43
CA ASP A 29 4.36 -3.10 2.46
C ASP A 29 3.33 -2.16 3.11
N LYS A 30 2.88 -2.49 4.32
CA LYS A 30 1.90 -1.69 5.06
C LYS A 30 2.46 -0.32 5.43
N GLU A 31 3.72 -0.26 5.86
CA GLU A 31 4.43 0.97 6.18
C GLU A 31 4.60 1.84 4.91
N TYR A 32 4.99 1.23 3.80
CA TYR A 32 5.11 1.89 2.50
C TYR A 32 3.76 2.44 2.00
N PHE A 33 2.67 1.67 2.05
CA PHE A 33 1.35 2.16 1.64
C PHE A 33 0.85 3.31 2.51
N SER A 34 1.13 3.28 3.82
CA SER A 34 0.85 4.40 4.72
C SER A 34 1.63 5.64 4.29
N TYR A 35 2.93 5.47 3.96
CA TYR A 35 3.79 6.56 3.52
C TYR A 35 3.37 7.13 2.17
N LEU A 36 3.10 6.28 1.18
CA LEU A 36 2.59 6.65 -0.13
C LEU A 36 1.32 7.50 -0.03
N ARG A 37 0.40 7.13 0.87
CA ARG A 37 -0.81 7.92 1.14
C ARG A 37 -0.50 9.28 1.75
N GLN A 38 0.51 9.39 2.62
CA GLN A 38 0.96 10.66 3.18
C GLN A 38 1.57 11.58 2.11
N VAL A 39 2.42 11.03 1.24
CA VAL A 39 3.02 11.75 0.10
C VAL A 39 1.93 12.26 -0.85
N SER A 40 0.98 11.39 -1.21
CA SER A 40 -0.17 11.76 -2.05
C SER A 40 -0.92 12.97 -1.48
N LYS A 41 -1.19 12.95 -0.16
CA LYS A 41 -1.84 14.08 0.54
C LYS A 41 -0.96 15.33 0.58
N ARG A 42 0.35 15.19 0.80
CA ARG A 42 1.31 16.31 0.84
C ARG A 42 1.29 17.12 -0.46
N TYR A 43 1.16 16.43 -1.60
CA TYR A 43 1.10 17.06 -2.92
C TYR A 43 -0.32 17.29 -3.45
N ASN A 44 -1.35 17.05 -2.63
CA ASN A 44 -2.77 17.17 -3.00
C ASN A 44 -3.16 16.36 -4.25
N ILE A 45 -2.60 15.15 -4.38
CA ILE A 45 -2.85 14.24 -5.49
C ILE A 45 -3.82 13.15 -5.02
N ASP A 46 -4.97 13.07 -5.69
CA ASP A 46 -5.92 11.97 -5.53
C ASP A 46 -5.50 10.81 -6.44
N MET A 47 -4.89 9.78 -5.86
CA MET A 47 -4.40 8.61 -6.61
C MET A 47 -5.48 7.91 -7.45
N SER A 48 -6.77 8.04 -7.09
CA SER A 48 -7.88 7.45 -7.87
C SER A 48 -8.22 8.23 -9.15
N LYS A 49 -7.78 9.50 -9.24
CA LYS A 49 -8.02 10.41 -10.37
C LYS A 49 -6.73 10.91 -11.01
N ALA A 50 -5.59 10.56 -10.43
CA ALA A 50 -4.28 10.97 -10.88
C ALA A 50 -4.03 10.56 -12.33
N ASN A 51 -3.53 11.48 -13.12
CA ASN A 51 -3.00 11.13 -14.44
C ASN A 51 -1.67 10.35 -14.28
N ARG A 52 -1.19 9.77 -15.38
CA ARG A 52 0.03 8.95 -15.36
C ARG A 52 1.26 9.69 -14.82
N LEU A 53 1.38 11.00 -15.06
CA LEU A 53 2.50 11.79 -14.58
C LEU A 53 2.42 12.02 -13.07
N GLU A 54 1.25 12.38 -12.56
CA GLU A 54 1.00 12.55 -11.12
C GLU A 54 1.25 11.25 -10.35
N TYR A 55 0.75 10.12 -10.90
CA TYR A 55 0.98 8.80 -10.31
C TYR A 55 2.47 8.47 -10.25
N ASN A 56 3.19 8.61 -11.37
CA ASN A 56 4.63 8.34 -11.43
C ASN A 56 5.42 9.26 -10.50
N PHE A 57 5.03 10.53 -10.38
CA PHE A 57 5.65 11.49 -9.48
C PHE A 57 5.53 11.03 -8.02
N VAL A 58 4.32 10.73 -7.57
CA VAL A 58 4.05 10.30 -6.19
C VAL A 58 4.79 9.01 -5.86
N ILE A 59 4.78 8.03 -6.76
CA ILE A 59 5.49 6.76 -6.56
C ILE A 59 6.99 6.99 -6.42
N ARG A 60 7.62 7.75 -7.33
CA ARG A 60 9.07 8.00 -7.27
C ARG A 60 9.49 8.75 -6.01
N VAL A 61 8.71 9.74 -5.59
CA VAL A 61 8.99 10.49 -4.36
C VAL A 61 8.83 9.57 -3.15
N ALA A 62 7.74 8.79 -3.09
CA ALA A 62 7.50 7.87 -1.99
C ALA A 62 8.61 6.82 -1.88
N GLU A 63 9.00 6.16 -2.98
CA GLU A 63 10.08 5.18 -2.99
C GLU A 63 11.42 5.80 -2.60
N SER A 64 11.77 6.95 -3.18
CA SER A 64 13.05 7.62 -2.91
C SER A 64 13.17 8.06 -1.44
N GLU A 65 12.11 8.65 -0.86
CA GLU A 65 12.15 9.08 0.54
C GLU A 65 12.04 7.88 1.48
N PHE A 66 11.13 6.93 1.21
CA PHE A 66 10.91 5.76 2.08
C PHE A 66 12.17 4.91 2.20
N TYR A 67 12.78 4.49 1.08
CA TYR A 67 13.94 3.61 1.14
C TYR A 67 15.20 4.31 1.66
N ALA A 68 15.39 5.61 1.38
CA ALA A 68 16.50 6.38 1.96
C ALA A 68 16.47 6.42 3.49
N HIS A 69 15.27 6.42 4.09
CA HIS A 69 15.10 6.40 5.54
C HIS A 69 15.18 4.98 6.15
N HIS A 70 15.01 3.92 5.37
CA HIS A 70 15.05 2.53 5.85
C HIS A 70 16.43 1.87 5.70
N THR A 71 17.32 2.42 4.87
CA THR A 71 18.70 1.92 4.69
C THR A 71 19.74 2.61 5.59
N SER A 72 19.31 3.39 6.59
CA SER A 72 20.19 4.22 7.42
C SER A 72 20.23 3.82 8.89
#